data_AF-E9H3S6-F1
#
_entry.id   AF-E9H3S6-F1
#
_cell.length_a   1.000
_cell.length_b   1.000
_cell.length_c   1.000
_cell.angle_alpha   90.00
_cell.angle_beta   90.00
_cell.angle_gamma   90.00
#
_symmetry.space_group_name_H-M   'P 1'
#
loop_
_entity.id
_entity.type
_entity.pdbx_description
1 polymer ?
#
loop_
_entity_poly.entity_id
_entity_poly.type
_entity_poly.pdbx_seq_one_letter_code
_entity_poly.pdbx_strand_id
1 'polypeptide(L)'
;MSSNITKDQQRAELLANQKAIKLTHQDEFRAIQFRRIFFMACTCLLAPVLSDFLKAKRKLWINNHKLDTDFLLNIMIEEFGKNPYFFPIYMENTESILKAALLGRTAVSHGFLPMILQEGQSFLSSWITLCHLVDHAEEAGKLQKIFNHLYSGIPDPSGKREDHYTIPEFVELSSTPRVMSFTEFEKSLLVQVYMMKADAEIFGPALRHYLVNEPDGDKYRNSVMDTQSYLMDLIERCIRRAWWPEKTRTLKCLYHAKDTRNLLFHAEIIPLLDRHENLFESWIAVCDLDILKLFEGSARILQTKRQLATLLSSYGQ
;
A
#
# COMPACT_ATOMS: atom_id res chain seq x y z
N MET A 1 27.24 -18.23 -13.87
CA MET A 1 26.45 -17.44 -14.83
C MET A 1 25.21 -16.94 -14.11
N SER A 2 25.24 -15.72 -13.56
CA SER A 2 24.06 -15.12 -12.95
C SER A 2 23.20 -14.55 -14.08
N SER A 3 22.02 -15.12 -14.34
CA SER A 3 21.06 -14.46 -15.23
C SER A 3 20.69 -13.14 -14.57
N ASN A 4 21.01 -12.02 -15.22
CA ASN A 4 20.52 -10.70 -14.81
C ASN A 4 19.02 -10.65 -15.10
N ILE A 5 18.23 -11.25 -14.22
CA ILE A 5 16.77 -11.17 -14.22
C ILE A 5 16.42 -9.70 -13.93
N THR A 6 15.64 -9.07 -14.80
CA THR A 6 15.22 -7.67 -14.61
C THR A 6 14.25 -7.56 -13.43
N LYS A 7 14.09 -6.37 -12.83
CA LYS A 7 13.10 -6.14 -11.75
C LYS A 7 11.69 -6.57 -12.16
N ASP A 8 11.33 -6.36 -13.42
CA ASP A 8 10.02 -6.76 -13.96
C ASP A 8 9.87 -8.29 -14.05
N GLN A 9 10.93 -9.00 -14.43
CA GLN A 9 10.94 -10.46 -14.45
C GLN A 9 10.87 -11.04 -13.02
N GLN A 10 11.63 -10.48 -12.07
CA GLN A 10 11.55 -10.90 -10.65
C GLN A 10 10.13 -10.69 -10.10
N ARG A 11 9.49 -9.56 -10.43
CA ARG A 11 8.12 -9.28 -10.02
C ARG A 11 7.12 -10.24 -10.68
N ALA A 12 7.32 -10.58 -11.95
CA ALA A 12 6.46 -11.53 -12.66
C ALA A 12 6.56 -12.95 -12.08
N GLU A 13 7.78 -13.42 -11.77
CA GLU A 13 8.02 -14.70 -11.09
C GLU A 13 7.40 -14.70 -9.69
N LEU A 14 7.60 -13.63 -8.93
CA LEU A 14 6.98 -13.47 -7.62
C LEU A 14 5.46 -13.54 -7.70
N LEU A 15 4.86 -12.79 -8.63
CA LEU A 15 3.42 -12.80 -8.87
C LEU A 15 2.92 -14.20 -9.24
N ALA A 16 3.63 -14.92 -10.11
CA ALA A 16 3.29 -16.28 -10.51
C ALA A 16 3.31 -17.25 -9.32
N ASN A 17 4.36 -17.18 -8.49
CA ASN A 17 4.49 -17.99 -7.28
C ASN A 17 3.36 -17.71 -6.28
N GLN A 18 3.04 -16.43 -6.05
CA GLN A 18 1.94 -16.05 -5.15
C GLN A 18 0.58 -16.49 -5.67
N LYS A 19 0.39 -16.43 -7.00
CA LYS A 19 -0.81 -16.99 -7.64
C LYS A 19 -0.89 -18.51 -7.54
N ALA A 20 0.14 -19.26 -7.17
CA ALA A 20 0.00 -20.71 -7.00
C ALA A 20 -0.62 -21.10 -5.65
N ILE A 21 -0.67 -20.18 -4.67
CA ILE A 21 -1.11 -20.45 -3.31
C ILE A 21 -2.58 -20.06 -3.15
N LYS A 22 -3.40 -21.02 -2.72
CA LYS A 22 -4.80 -20.81 -2.38
C LYS A 22 -4.96 -20.75 -0.86
N LEU A 23 -5.42 -19.61 -0.36
CA LEU A 23 -5.75 -19.43 1.06
C LEU A 23 -7.19 -19.86 1.35
N THR A 24 -7.47 -20.18 2.61
CA THR A 24 -8.84 -20.31 3.10
C THR A 24 -9.52 -18.94 3.18
N HIS A 25 -10.85 -18.89 3.23
CA HIS A 25 -11.57 -17.60 3.39
C HIS A 25 -11.14 -16.85 4.67
N GLN A 26 -10.89 -17.59 5.76
CA GLN A 26 -10.44 -17.00 7.03
C GLN A 26 -9.02 -16.41 6.91
N ASP A 27 -8.13 -17.13 6.23
CA ASP A 27 -6.77 -16.65 5.98
C ASP A 27 -6.78 -15.44 5.05
N GLU A 28 -7.58 -15.44 3.98
CA GLU A 28 -7.73 -14.25 3.12
C GLU A 28 -8.21 -13.04 3.91
N PHE A 29 -9.24 -13.20 4.74
CA PHE A 29 -9.74 -12.13 5.59
C PHE A 29 -8.64 -11.58 6.51
N ARG A 30 -7.90 -12.46 7.18
CA ARG A 30 -6.78 -12.09 8.05
C ARG A 30 -5.68 -11.36 7.29
N ALA A 31 -5.33 -11.84 6.09
CA ALA A 31 -4.29 -11.25 5.26
C ALA A 31 -4.67 -9.84 4.78
N ILE A 32 -5.95 -9.61 4.45
CA ILE A 32 -6.46 -8.28 4.09
C ILE A 32 -6.34 -7.32 5.28
N GLN A 33 -6.65 -7.77 6.50
CA GLN A 33 -6.46 -6.96 7.71
C GLN A 33 -4.98 -6.64 7.95
N PHE A 34 -4.08 -7.63 7.83
CA PHE A 34 -2.64 -7.41 7.94
C PHE A 34 -2.14 -6.44 6.86
N ARG A 35 -2.58 -6.58 5.61
CA ARG A 35 -2.23 -5.67 4.50
C ARG A 35 -2.52 -4.21 4.86
N ARG A 36 -3.66 -3.94 5.50
CA ARG A 36 -4.05 -2.58 5.90
C ARG A 36 -3.17 -2.03 7.00
N ILE A 37 -2.94 -2.81 8.05
CA ILE A 37 -2.09 -2.40 9.18
C ILE A 37 -0.66 -2.16 8.69
N PHE A 38 -0.16 -3.03 7.82
CA PHE A 38 1.16 -2.91 7.23
C PHE A 38 1.28 -1.70 6.30
N PHE A 39 0.25 -1.40 5.51
CA PHE A 39 0.23 -0.18 4.70
C PHE A 39 0.33 1.07 5.57
N MET A 40 -0.46 1.14 6.64
CA MET A 40 -0.39 2.24 7.60
C MET A 40 1.01 2.34 8.23
N ALA A 41 1.58 1.22 8.69
CA ALA A 41 2.92 1.17 9.26
C ALA A 41 3.99 1.68 8.26
N CYS A 42 3.94 1.24 6.99
CA CYS A 42 4.82 1.75 5.94
C CYS A 42 4.65 3.25 5.74
N THR A 43 3.41 3.72 5.57
CA THR A 43 3.11 5.08 5.12
C THR A 43 3.25 6.12 6.23
N CYS A 44 2.80 5.81 7.44
CA CYS A 44 2.70 6.76 8.54
C CYS A 44 3.93 6.74 9.47
N LEU A 45 4.64 5.61 9.57
CA LEU A 45 5.76 5.46 10.51
C LEU A 45 7.09 5.34 9.77
N LEU A 46 7.19 4.43 8.80
CA LEU A 46 8.45 4.16 8.13
C LEU A 46 8.81 5.23 7.10
N ALA A 47 7.92 5.54 6.16
CA ALA A 47 8.23 6.45 5.05
C ALA A 47 8.71 7.84 5.49
N PRO A 48 8.10 8.50 6.50
CA PRO A 48 8.56 9.81 6.95
C PRO A 48 9.99 9.75 7.50
N VAL A 49 10.27 8.76 8.36
CA VAL A 49 11.59 8.49 8.92
C VAL A 49 12.65 8.28 7.84
N LEU A 50 12.35 7.44 6.84
CA LEU A 50 13.28 7.22 5.72
C LEU A 50 13.48 8.50 4.89
N SER A 51 12.41 9.26 4.65
CA SER A 51 12.51 10.52 3.92
C SER A 51 13.39 11.54 4.66
N ASP A 52 13.23 11.67 5.97
CA ASP A 52 13.97 12.66 6.77
C ASP A 52 15.45 12.29 6.86
N PHE A 53 15.75 11.01 7.06
CA PHE A 53 17.12 10.50 7.00
C PHE A 53 17.78 10.79 5.65
N LEU A 54 17.11 10.50 4.54
CA LEU A 54 17.65 10.75 3.20
C LEU A 54 17.80 12.25 2.89
N LYS A 55 16.90 13.10 3.39
CA LYS A 55 17.06 14.57 3.32
C LYS A 55 18.29 15.03 4.12
N ALA A 56 18.47 14.53 5.34
CA ALA A 56 19.63 14.85 6.18
C ALA A 56 20.96 14.43 5.53
N LYS A 57 20.97 13.29 4.82
CA LYS A 57 22.11 12.79 4.02
C LYS A 57 22.27 13.49 2.66
N ARG A 58 21.43 14.50 2.35
CA ARG A 58 21.40 15.23 1.07
C ARG A 58 21.18 14.32 -0.15
N LYS A 59 20.47 13.20 0.03
CA LYS A 59 20.07 12.26 -1.03
C LYS A 59 18.70 12.58 -1.60
N LEU A 60 17.91 13.38 -0.89
CA LEU A 60 16.66 13.96 -1.36
C LEU A 60 16.71 15.47 -1.25
N TRP A 61 15.98 16.13 -2.14
CA TRP A 61 15.70 17.55 -2.00
C TRP A 61 14.94 17.81 -0.69
N ILE A 62 15.26 18.92 -0.02
CA ILE A 62 14.66 19.26 1.27
C ILE A 62 13.12 19.43 1.17
N ASN A 63 12.64 19.84 0.00
CA ASN A 63 11.22 19.98 -0.34
C ASN A 63 10.62 18.72 -0.97
N ASN A 64 11.26 17.56 -0.89
CA ASN A 64 10.68 16.32 -1.39
C ASN A 64 9.44 15.92 -0.56
N HIS A 65 8.31 15.75 -1.25
CA HIS A 65 7.02 15.33 -0.68
C HIS A 65 6.67 13.88 -1.02
N LYS A 66 7.61 13.14 -1.60
CA LYS A 66 7.42 11.73 -1.97
C LYS A 66 7.65 10.83 -0.76
N LEU A 67 6.57 10.19 -0.29
CA LEU A 67 6.58 9.15 0.75
C LEU A 67 6.39 7.74 0.18
N ASP A 68 6.73 7.54 -1.09
CA ASP A 68 6.79 6.19 -1.66
C ASP A 68 7.97 5.43 -1.05
N THR A 69 7.68 4.54 -0.11
CA THR A 69 8.68 3.69 0.55
C THR A 69 9.48 2.84 -0.44
N ASP A 70 8.95 2.49 -1.62
CA ASP A 70 9.73 1.82 -2.67
C ASP A 70 10.91 2.68 -3.11
N PHE A 71 10.60 3.94 -3.45
CA PHE A 71 11.57 4.90 -3.92
C PHE A 71 12.62 5.19 -2.86
N LEU A 72 12.19 5.40 -1.61
CA LEU A 72 13.09 5.67 -0.48
C LEU A 72 14.02 4.47 -0.22
N LEU A 73 13.49 3.25 -0.15
CA LEU A 73 14.28 2.03 0.08
C LEU A 73 15.25 1.75 -1.06
N ASN A 74 14.85 1.98 -2.32
CA ASN A 74 15.76 1.82 -3.46
C ASN A 74 16.97 2.76 -3.37
N ILE A 75 16.77 4.03 -2.97
CA ILE A 75 17.88 4.96 -2.74
C ILE A 75 18.79 4.43 -1.63
N MET A 76 18.22 3.98 -0.51
CA MET A 76 18.99 3.46 0.62
C MET A 76 19.81 2.21 0.25
N ILE A 77 19.23 1.29 -0.52
CA ILE A 77 19.92 0.10 -1.03
C ILE A 77 21.08 0.48 -1.94
N GLU A 78 20.86 1.42 -2.86
CA GLU A 78 21.89 1.89 -3.78
C GLU A 78 23.04 2.57 -3.03
N GLU A 79 22.73 3.44 -2.07
CA GLU A 79 23.73 4.14 -1.28
C GLU A 79 24.51 3.22 -0.33
N PHE A 80 23.84 2.22 0.27
CA PHE A 80 24.51 1.18 1.05
C PHE A 80 25.46 0.34 0.20
N GLY A 81 25.05 -0.01 -1.03
CA GLY A 81 25.90 -0.74 -1.98
C GLY A 81 27.16 0.05 -2.39
N LYS A 82 27.11 1.38 -2.35
CA LYS A 82 28.28 2.26 -2.58
C LYS A 82 29.13 2.43 -1.31
N ASN A 83 28.50 2.49 -0.15
CA ASN A 83 29.16 2.74 1.13
C ASN A 83 28.48 1.95 2.27
N PRO A 84 29.14 0.92 2.85
CA PRO A 84 28.57 0.15 3.96
C PRO A 84 28.38 0.96 5.24
N TYR A 85 28.98 2.16 5.35
CA TYR A 85 28.83 3.11 6.45
C TYR A 85 27.83 4.23 6.14
N PHE A 86 26.94 4.03 5.16
CA PHE A 86 25.89 5.00 4.84
C PHE A 86 24.99 5.29 6.05
N PHE A 87 24.66 4.23 6.80
CA PHE A 87 23.89 4.29 8.04
C PHE A 87 24.75 4.70 9.24
N PRO A 88 24.20 5.45 10.20
CA PRO A 88 24.90 5.78 11.44
C PRO A 88 25.20 4.55 12.30
N ILE A 89 24.38 3.50 12.20
CA ILE A 89 24.57 2.23 12.91
C ILE A 89 24.96 1.16 11.89
N TYR A 90 26.07 0.47 12.13
CA TYR A 90 26.50 -0.66 11.32
C TYR A 90 25.85 -1.95 11.81
N MET A 91 25.22 -2.70 10.90
CA MET A 91 24.78 -4.07 11.13
C MET A 91 25.18 -4.95 9.93
N GLU A 92 25.77 -6.12 10.20
CA GLU A 92 26.24 -7.03 9.14
C GLU A 92 25.12 -7.46 8.18
N ASN A 93 23.90 -7.61 8.68
CA ASN A 93 22.74 -8.04 7.90
C ASN A 93 21.93 -6.89 7.27
N THR A 94 22.47 -5.67 7.20
CA THR A 94 21.77 -4.47 6.67
C THR A 94 21.19 -4.69 5.27
N GLU A 95 21.94 -5.36 4.38
CA GLU A 95 21.44 -5.64 3.02
C GLU A 95 20.19 -6.53 3.04
N SER A 96 20.18 -7.56 3.89
CA SER A 96 19.04 -8.46 4.05
C SER A 96 17.84 -7.73 4.65
N ILE A 97 18.06 -6.86 5.64
CA ILE A 97 17.03 -6.00 6.24
C ILE A 97 16.38 -5.10 5.18
N LEU A 98 17.18 -4.41 4.37
CA LEU A 98 16.67 -3.54 3.31
C LEU A 98 15.86 -4.31 2.26
N LYS A 99 16.33 -5.50 1.85
CA LYS A 99 15.62 -6.37 0.90
C LYS A 99 14.30 -6.88 1.48
N ALA A 100 14.28 -7.31 2.74
CA ALA A 100 13.07 -7.76 3.44
C ALA A 100 12.05 -6.62 3.57
N ALA A 101 12.52 -5.42 3.90
CA ALA A 101 11.67 -4.23 4.01
C ALA A 101 11.03 -3.86 2.66
N LEU A 102 11.83 -3.90 1.58
CA LEU A 102 11.35 -3.63 0.22
C LEU A 102 10.34 -4.70 -0.23
N LEU A 103 10.63 -5.98 0.03
CA LEU A 103 9.72 -7.08 -0.27
C LEU A 103 8.38 -6.92 0.47
N GLY A 104 8.41 -6.55 1.75
CA GLY A 104 7.20 -6.27 2.52
C GLY A 104 6.37 -5.14 1.92
N ARG A 105 7.01 -4.03 1.55
CA ARG A 105 6.35 -2.92 0.84
C ARG A 105 5.70 -3.39 -0.47
N THR A 106 6.41 -4.20 -1.25
CA THR A 106 5.91 -4.75 -2.52
C THR A 106 4.69 -5.65 -2.28
N ALA A 107 4.77 -6.57 -1.31
CA ALA A 107 3.71 -7.49 -0.97
C ALA A 107 2.42 -6.75 -0.55
N VAL A 108 2.56 -5.70 0.27
CA VAL A 108 1.45 -4.84 0.70
C VAL A 108 0.83 -4.09 -0.48
N SER A 109 1.66 -3.46 -1.31
CA SER A 109 1.19 -2.65 -2.44
C SER A 109 0.48 -3.47 -3.52
N HIS A 110 0.95 -4.70 -3.75
CA HIS A 110 0.40 -5.61 -4.77
C HIS A 110 -0.56 -6.66 -4.23
N GLY A 111 -0.91 -6.61 -2.93
CA GLY A 111 -1.88 -7.52 -2.35
C GLY A 111 -1.47 -9.00 -2.46
N PHE A 112 -0.19 -9.30 -2.21
CA PHE A 112 0.32 -10.68 -2.14
C PHE A 112 -0.07 -11.30 -0.80
N LEU A 113 -1.35 -11.62 -0.64
CA LEU A 113 -1.91 -12.08 0.65
C LEU A 113 -1.20 -13.30 1.24
N PRO A 114 -0.81 -14.34 0.48
CA PRO A 114 -0.10 -15.48 1.05
C PRO A 114 1.22 -15.06 1.68
N MET A 115 2.01 -14.25 0.98
CA MET A 115 3.25 -13.68 1.49
C MET A 115 3.04 -12.78 2.70
N ILE A 116 1.99 -11.96 2.73
CA ILE A 116 1.67 -11.10 3.89
C ILE A 116 1.42 -11.95 5.15
N LEU A 117 0.75 -13.10 5.02
CA LEU A 117 0.53 -14.01 6.15
C LEU A 117 1.80 -14.75 6.58
N GLN A 118 2.59 -15.22 5.62
CA GLN A 118 3.76 -16.07 5.88
C GLN A 118 4.95 -15.25 6.40
N GLU A 119 5.19 -14.09 5.81
CA GLU A 119 6.40 -13.27 6.03
C GLU A 119 6.11 -11.97 6.80
N GLY A 120 4.85 -11.72 7.19
CA GLY A 120 4.44 -10.46 7.81
C GLY A 120 5.21 -10.09 9.08
N GLN A 121 5.60 -11.08 9.88
CA GLN A 121 6.44 -10.87 11.06
C GLN A 121 7.84 -10.38 10.67
N SER A 122 8.43 -10.96 9.62
CA SER A 122 9.73 -10.57 9.06
C SER A 122 9.69 -9.14 8.50
N PHE A 123 8.61 -8.78 7.81
CA PHE A 123 8.41 -7.43 7.29
C PHE A 123 8.41 -6.38 8.39
N LEU A 124 7.56 -6.53 9.41
CA LEU A 124 7.55 -5.59 10.53
C LEU A 124 8.90 -5.53 11.26
N SER A 125 9.52 -6.69 11.51
CA SER A 125 10.84 -6.73 12.15
C SER A 125 11.88 -5.96 11.33
N SER A 126 11.87 -6.10 10.01
CA SER A 126 12.79 -5.35 9.13
C SER A 126 12.54 -3.84 9.19
N TRP A 127 11.28 -3.40 9.27
CA TRP A 127 10.94 -1.97 9.38
C TRP A 127 11.34 -1.38 10.73
N ILE A 128 11.14 -2.12 11.83
CA ILE A 128 11.61 -1.73 13.17
C ILE A 128 13.13 -1.56 13.16
N THR A 129 13.86 -2.55 12.63
CA THR A 129 15.32 -2.48 12.54
C THR A 129 15.77 -1.33 11.65
N LEU A 130 15.07 -1.02 10.55
CA LEU A 130 15.40 0.14 9.73
C LEU A 130 15.25 1.47 10.48
N CYS A 131 14.19 1.64 11.28
CA CYS A 131 14.05 2.82 12.13
C CYS A 131 15.22 2.95 13.12
N HIS A 132 15.66 1.85 13.72
CA HIS A 132 16.88 1.85 14.55
C HIS A 132 18.13 2.21 13.75
N LEU A 133 18.32 1.63 12.56
CA LEU A 133 19.48 1.90 11.70
C LEU A 133 19.63 3.38 11.32
N VAL A 134 18.54 4.13 11.27
CA VAL A 134 18.55 5.58 10.98
C VAL A 134 18.40 6.46 12.23
N ASP A 135 18.52 5.88 13.43
CA ASP A 135 18.45 6.57 14.73
C ASP A 135 17.08 7.19 15.06
N HIS A 136 16.00 6.48 14.71
CA HIS A 136 14.61 6.85 15.01
C HIS A 136 13.95 5.84 15.96
N ALA A 137 14.38 5.88 17.23
CA ALA A 137 13.94 4.91 18.25
C ALA A 137 12.44 5.05 18.62
N GLU A 138 11.87 6.24 18.52
CA GLU A 138 10.47 6.49 18.85
C GLU A 138 9.53 5.76 17.85
N GLU A 139 9.74 5.96 16.55
CA GLU A 139 8.98 5.28 15.51
C GLU A 139 9.23 3.77 15.50
N ALA A 140 10.46 3.33 15.82
CA ALA A 140 10.75 1.92 16.05
C ALA A 140 9.88 1.34 17.18
N GLY A 141 9.72 2.08 18.29
CA GLY A 141 8.84 1.72 19.39
C GLY A 141 7.36 1.64 18.98
N LYS A 142 6.88 2.58 18.15
CA LYS A 142 5.51 2.55 17.61
C LYS A 142 5.28 1.30 16.73
N LEU A 143 6.23 0.98 15.85
CA LEU A 143 6.20 -0.25 15.05
C LEU A 143 6.28 -1.52 15.91
N GLN A 144 7.07 -1.51 16.99
CA GLN A 144 7.17 -2.62 17.93
C GLN A 144 5.85 -2.90 18.66
N LYS A 145 5.07 -1.85 18.99
CA LYS A 145 3.71 -2.02 19.53
C LYS A 145 2.80 -2.75 18.55
N ILE A 146 2.84 -2.38 17.27
CA ILE A 146 2.07 -3.06 16.21
C ILE A 146 2.51 -4.52 16.09
N PHE A 147 3.82 -4.79 16.08
CA PHE A 147 4.35 -6.14 16.06
C PHE A 147 3.84 -6.98 17.24
N ASN A 148 3.90 -6.43 18.45
CA ASN A 148 3.47 -7.13 19.66
C ASN A 148 1.97 -7.43 19.65
N HIS A 149 1.16 -6.49 19.16
CA HIS A 149 -0.29 -6.66 19.02
C HIS A 149 -0.63 -7.80 18.05
N LEU A 150 0.07 -7.89 16.92
CA LEU A 150 -0.23 -8.88 15.87
C LEU A 150 0.34 -10.27 16.14
N TYR A 151 1.52 -10.36 16.77
CA TYR A 151 2.30 -11.60 16.82
C TYR A 151 2.67 -12.08 18.23
N SER A 152 2.71 -11.18 19.23
CA SER A 152 3.15 -11.55 20.58
C SER A 152 1.98 -11.83 21.54
N GLY A 153 0.73 -11.64 21.09
CA GLY A 153 -0.46 -11.89 21.91
C GLY A 153 -0.56 -10.99 23.15
N ILE A 154 0.21 -9.91 23.20
CA ILE A 154 0.18 -8.93 24.29
C ILE A 154 -1.11 -8.12 24.12
N PRO A 155 -2.08 -8.20 25.06
CA PRO A 155 -3.29 -7.41 24.97
C PRO A 155 -2.93 -5.93 24.96
N ASP A 156 -3.61 -5.13 24.14
CA ASP A 156 -3.51 -3.68 24.25
C ASP A 156 -4.00 -3.27 25.66
N PRO A 157 -3.14 -2.69 26.52
CA PRO A 157 -3.52 -2.30 27.88
C PRO A 157 -4.57 -1.17 27.92
N SER A 158 -4.89 -0.54 26.79
CA SER A 158 -5.94 0.48 26.68
C SER A 158 -7.37 -0.07 26.91
N GLY A 159 -7.58 -1.39 26.83
CA GLY A 159 -8.86 -2.04 27.11
C GLY A 159 -9.98 -1.72 26.10
N LYS A 160 -9.72 -0.88 25.10
CA LYS A 160 -10.66 -0.54 24.04
C LYS A 160 -10.46 -1.51 22.88
N ARG A 161 -11.36 -2.48 22.73
CA ARG A 161 -11.62 -3.09 21.41
C ARG A 161 -12.39 -2.07 20.56
N GLU A 162 -11.75 -0.96 20.25
CA GLU A 162 -12.25 0.01 19.28
C GLU A 162 -11.72 -0.40 17.90
N ASP A 163 -12.62 -0.31 16.92
CA ASP A 163 -12.47 -0.57 15.49
C ASP A 163 -11.05 -0.99 15.04
N HIS A 164 -10.87 -2.20 14.50
CA HIS A 164 -9.60 -2.68 13.91
C HIS A 164 -9.10 -1.84 12.69
N TYR A 165 -9.72 -0.69 12.46
CA TYR A 165 -9.66 0.15 11.27
C TYR A 165 -9.23 1.59 11.58
N THR A 166 -9.20 2.00 12.84
CA THR A 166 -8.57 3.27 13.25
C THR A 166 -7.06 3.11 13.23
N ILE A 167 -6.36 4.20 12.87
CA ILE A 167 -4.98 4.40 13.28
C ILE A 167 -4.96 4.09 14.79
N PRO A 168 -4.19 3.10 15.29
CA PRO A 168 -4.21 2.80 16.71
C PRO A 168 -4.00 4.10 17.47
N GLU A 169 -4.81 4.39 18.51
CA GLU A 169 -4.80 5.69 19.22
C GLU A 169 -3.39 6.11 19.69
N PHE A 170 -2.44 5.17 19.77
CA PHE A 170 -1.04 5.40 20.15
C PHE A 170 -0.10 5.79 19.00
N VAL A 171 -0.56 5.86 17.75
CA VAL A 171 0.23 6.35 16.62
C VAL A 171 0.06 7.87 16.54
N GLU A 172 0.76 8.58 17.42
CA GLU A 172 0.96 10.02 17.27
C GLU A 172 1.90 10.24 16.07
N LEU A 173 1.43 10.96 15.07
CA LEU A 173 2.25 11.37 13.92
C LEU A 173 3.18 12.50 14.40
N SER A 174 4.49 12.30 14.35
CA SER A 174 5.49 13.23 14.92
C SER A 174 6.28 14.02 13.88
N SER A 175 6.25 13.61 12.60
CA SER A 175 7.15 14.15 11.56
C SER A 175 6.40 14.84 10.44
N THR A 176 6.69 16.11 10.16
CA THR A 176 6.13 16.86 9.02
C THR A 176 7.14 17.10 7.90
N PRO A 177 6.72 17.07 6.62
CA PRO A 177 7.47 17.71 5.55
C PRO A 177 7.55 19.22 5.81
N ARG A 178 8.76 19.82 5.78
CA ARG A 178 9.03 21.23 6.12
C ARG A 178 8.21 22.32 5.37
N VAL A 179 7.51 21.98 4.29
CA VAL A 179 6.72 22.92 3.45
C VAL A 179 5.22 22.62 3.48
N MET A 180 4.77 21.79 4.43
CA MET A 180 3.37 21.43 4.64
C MET A 180 3.05 21.63 6.11
N SER A 181 1.86 22.16 6.44
CA SER A 181 1.43 22.21 7.83
C SER A 181 1.25 20.80 8.40
N PHE A 182 1.40 20.64 9.71
CA PHE A 182 1.14 19.36 10.38
C PHE A 182 -0.26 18.82 10.03
N THR A 183 -1.26 19.69 10.07
CA THR A 183 -2.65 19.36 9.72
C THR A 183 -2.81 18.88 8.28
N GLU A 184 -2.18 19.52 7.28
CA GLU A 184 -2.24 19.07 5.89
C GLU A 184 -1.57 17.70 5.71
N PHE A 185 -0.46 17.48 6.42
CA PHE A 185 0.25 16.21 6.38
C PHE A 185 -0.61 15.07 6.94
N GLU A 186 -1.20 15.26 8.13
CA GLU A 186 -2.11 14.28 8.73
C GLU A 186 -3.33 14.00 7.86
N LYS A 187 -3.98 15.05 7.32
CA LYS A 187 -5.11 14.91 6.39
C LYS A 187 -4.74 14.05 5.19
N SER A 188 -3.55 14.23 4.66
CA SER A 188 -3.12 13.50 3.47
C SER A 188 -2.79 12.03 3.75
N LEU A 189 -2.21 11.73 4.92
CA LEU A 189 -2.02 10.35 5.36
C LEU A 189 -3.38 9.67 5.57
N LEU A 190 -4.34 10.38 6.16
CA LEU A 190 -5.71 9.90 6.34
C LEU A 190 -6.39 9.59 4.99
N VAL A 191 -6.27 10.50 4.02
CA VAL A 191 -6.70 10.27 2.63
C VAL A 191 -6.10 8.97 2.08
N GLN A 192 -4.78 8.79 2.21
CA GLN A 192 -4.08 7.63 1.67
C GLN A 192 -4.54 6.31 2.33
N VAL A 193 -4.77 6.31 3.64
CA VAL A 193 -5.31 5.16 4.39
C VAL A 193 -6.73 4.82 3.97
N TYR A 194 -7.60 5.83 3.78
CA TYR A 194 -8.99 5.60 3.35
C TYR A 194 -9.08 5.14 1.90
N MET A 195 -8.23 5.67 1.02
CA MET A 195 -8.11 5.17 -0.34
C MET A 195 -7.61 3.72 -0.35
N MET A 196 -6.63 3.37 0.49
CA MET A 196 -6.16 2.00 0.64
C MET A 196 -7.27 1.06 1.15
N LYS A 197 -8.11 1.50 2.09
CA LYS A 197 -9.29 0.75 2.54
C LYS A 197 -10.22 0.44 1.37
N ALA A 198 -10.52 1.43 0.52
CA ALA A 198 -11.35 1.24 -0.65
C ALA A 198 -10.72 0.30 -1.70
N ASP A 199 -9.41 0.39 -1.97
CA ASP A 199 -8.71 -0.55 -2.85
C ASP A 199 -8.75 -1.98 -2.30
N ALA A 200 -8.36 -2.17 -1.04
CA ALA A 200 -8.11 -3.49 -0.47
C ALA A 200 -9.36 -4.28 -0.08
N GLU A 201 -10.42 -3.62 0.38
CA GLU A 201 -11.60 -4.30 0.95
C GLU A 201 -12.82 -4.27 0.03
N ILE A 202 -12.78 -3.43 -1.01
CA ILE A 202 -13.94 -3.19 -1.87
C ILE A 202 -13.55 -3.37 -3.33
N PHE A 203 -12.71 -2.49 -3.87
CA PHE A 203 -12.44 -2.46 -5.30
C PHE A 203 -11.70 -3.70 -5.80
N GLY A 204 -10.60 -4.08 -5.14
CA GLY A 204 -9.84 -5.28 -5.50
C GLY A 204 -10.64 -6.57 -5.37
N PRO A 205 -11.33 -6.83 -4.25
CA PRO A 205 -12.24 -7.97 -4.12
C PRO A 205 -13.34 -8.00 -5.18
N ALA A 206 -13.97 -6.86 -5.51
CA ALA A 206 -15.01 -6.77 -6.53
C ALA A 206 -14.47 -7.08 -7.93
N LEU A 207 -13.33 -6.49 -8.31
CA LEU A 207 -12.66 -6.80 -9.58
C LEU A 207 -12.27 -8.27 -9.67
N ARG A 208 -11.71 -8.84 -8.59
CA ARG A 208 -11.39 -10.27 -8.55
C ARG A 208 -12.64 -11.09 -8.77
N HIS A 209 -13.71 -10.84 -8.01
CA HIS A 209 -14.97 -11.56 -8.11
C HIS A 209 -15.52 -11.56 -9.54
N TYR A 210 -15.49 -10.41 -10.23
CA TYR A 210 -15.84 -10.34 -11.65
C TYR A 210 -14.94 -11.24 -12.50
N LEU A 211 -13.62 -11.07 -12.39
CA LEU A 211 -12.63 -11.76 -13.21
C LEU A 211 -12.64 -13.28 -13.01
N VAL A 212 -12.92 -13.78 -11.80
CA VAL A 212 -12.97 -15.23 -11.53
C VAL A 212 -14.15 -15.90 -12.27
N ASN A 213 -15.21 -15.14 -12.54
CA ASN A 213 -16.40 -15.63 -13.23
C ASN A 213 -16.32 -15.50 -14.77
N GLU A 214 -15.21 -14.98 -15.30
CA GLU A 214 -14.96 -14.97 -16.75
C GLU A 214 -14.44 -16.34 -17.24
N PRO A 215 -14.50 -16.64 -18.56
CA PRO A 215 -14.09 -17.94 -19.11
C PRO A 215 -12.65 -18.40 -18.80
N ASP A 216 -11.72 -17.47 -18.58
CA ASP A 216 -10.32 -17.72 -18.17
C ASP A 216 -10.05 -17.34 -16.71
N GLY A 217 -11.11 -17.28 -15.90
CA GLY A 217 -11.11 -16.75 -14.54
C GLY A 217 -10.31 -17.56 -13.52
N ASP A 218 -9.96 -18.81 -13.83
CA ASP A 218 -9.22 -19.70 -12.93
C ASP A 218 -7.86 -19.13 -12.50
N LYS A 219 -7.23 -18.30 -13.36
CA LYS A 219 -5.97 -17.60 -13.04
C LYS A 219 -6.10 -16.52 -11.95
N TYR A 220 -7.33 -16.25 -11.49
CA TYR A 220 -7.69 -15.28 -10.44
C TYR A 220 -8.32 -15.90 -9.19
N ARG A 221 -8.52 -17.24 -9.16
CA ARG A 221 -9.06 -17.96 -8.00
C ARG A 221 -8.13 -17.95 -6.79
N ASN A 222 -6.87 -17.57 -7.00
CA ASN A 222 -5.82 -17.64 -6.00
C ASN A 222 -5.73 -16.33 -5.22
N SER A 223 -5.12 -16.38 -4.05
CA SER A 223 -5.29 -15.35 -3.02
C SER A 223 -4.46 -14.08 -3.24
N VAL A 224 -4.16 -13.74 -4.49
CA VAL A 224 -3.58 -12.45 -4.84
C VAL A 224 -4.70 -11.42 -5.01
N MET A 225 -4.47 -10.17 -4.61
CA MET A 225 -5.39 -9.04 -4.79
C MET A 225 -4.65 -7.84 -5.41
N ASP A 226 -3.98 -8.08 -6.54
CA ASP A 226 -3.22 -7.06 -7.26
C ASP A 226 -4.12 -6.28 -8.23
N THR A 227 -4.70 -5.19 -7.73
CA THR A 227 -5.63 -4.33 -8.50
C THR A 227 -4.98 -3.75 -9.75
N GLN A 228 -3.66 -3.51 -9.75
CA GLN A 228 -2.93 -3.10 -10.94
C GLN A 228 -3.04 -4.17 -12.04
N SER A 229 -2.77 -5.43 -11.70
CA SER A 229 -2.82 -6.53 -12.66
C SER A 229 -4.24 -6.78 -13.17
N TYR A 230 -5.26 -6.60 -12.33
CA TYR A 230 -6.66 -6.74 -12.72
C TYR A 230 -7.10 -5.66 -13.72
N LEU A 231 -6.73 -4.40 -13.45
CA LEU A 231 -7.03 -3.30 -14.37
C LEU A 231 -6.31 -3.47 -15.71
N MET A 232 -5.05 -3.90 -15.69
CA MET A 232 -4.29 -4.15 -16.92
C MET A 232 -4.92 -5.26 -17.79
N ASP A 233 -5.36 -6.36 -17.17
CA ASP A 233 -6.03 -7.44 -17.91
C ASP A 233 -7.39 -6.98 -18.46
N LEU A 234 -8.18 -6.22 -17.70
CA LEU A 234 -9.44 -5.64 -18.20
C LEU A 234 -9.21 -4.67 -19.37
N ILE A 235 -8.16 -3.84 -19.31
CA ILE A 235 -7.77 -2.96 -20.42
C ILE A 235 -7.44 -3.80 -21.67
N GLU A 236 -6.62 -4.83 -21.51
CA GLU A 236 -6.22 -5.71 -22.61
C GLU A 236 -7.42 -6.43 -23.23
N ARG A 237 -8.33 -6.97 -22.42
CA ARG A 237 -9.58 -7.58 -22.91
C ARG A 237 -10.44 -6.56 -23.65
N CYS A 238 -10.58 -5.35 -23.12
CA CYS A 238 -11.35 -4.28 -23.75
C CYS A 238 -10.76 -3.89 -25.11
N ILE A 239 -9.43 -3.79 -25.22
CA ILE A 239 -8.74 -3.56 -26.49
C ILE A 239 -8.98 -4.71 -27.48
N ARG A 240 -8.88 -5.97 -27.05
CA ARG A 240 -8.98 -7.14 -27.94
C ARG A 240 -10.41 -7.46 -28.40
N ARG A 241 -11.41 -7.29 -27.54
CA ARG A 241 -12.81 -7.60 -27.90
C ARG A 241 -13.39 -6.46 -28.73
N ALA A 242 -13.83 -6.75 -29.95
CA ALA A 242 -14.42 -5.77 -30.87
C ALA A 242 -15.80 -5.27 -30.40
N TRP A 243 -16.56 -6.13 -29.70
CA TRP A 243 -17.95 -5.89 -29.31
C TRP A 243 -18.14 -5.21 -27.95
N TRP A 244 -17.06 -4.80 -27.28
CA TRP A 244 -17.16 -4.22 -25.94
C TRP A 244 -18.01 -2.93 -25.94
N PRO A 245 -19.13 -2.86 -25.21
CA PRO A 245 -20.00 -1.68 -25.20
C PRO A 245 -19.25 -0.44 -24.73
N GLU A 246 -19.47 0.69 -25.42
CA GLU A 246 -18.85 1.99 -25.07
C GLU A 246 -17.32 1.89 -24.85
N LYS A 247 -16.64 1.11 -25.69
CA LYS A 247 -15.20 0.79 -25.59
C LYS A 247 -14.32 1.98 -25.20
N THR A 248 -14.49 3.12 -25.87
CA THR A 248 -13.72 4.35 -25.58
C THR A 248 -13.92 4.85 -24.15
N ARG A 249 -15.18 4.90 -23.68
CA ARG A 249 -15.51 5.30 -22.31
C ARG A 249 -14.94 4.29 -21.31
N THR A 250 -15.14 3.00 -21.56
CA THR A 250 -14.61 1.93 -20.70
C THR A 250 -13.10 2.03 -20.55
N LEU A 251 -12.36 2.17 -21.65
CA LEU A 251 -10.90 2.32 -21.60
C LEU A 251 -10.48 3.55 -20.80
N LYS A 252 -11.15 4.69 -21.00
CA LYS A 252 -10.88 5.91 -20.22
C LYS A 252 -11.07 5.68 -18.72
N CYS A 253 -12.16 5.03 -18.31
CA CYS A 253 -12.42 4.69 -16.91
C CYS A 253 -11.34 3.76 -16.34
N LEU A 254 -10.99 2.69 -17.07
CA LEU A 254 -9.98 1.71 -16.62
C LEU A 254 -8.58 2.32 -16.50
N TYR A 255 -8.15 3.12 -17.47
CA TYR A 255 -6.87 3.82 -17.40
C TYR A 255 -6.84 4.81 -16.24
N HIS A 256 -7.92 5.58 -16.03
CA HIS A 256 -8.00 6.52 -14.91
C HIS A 256 -7.93 5.80 -13.55
N ALA A 257 -8.66 4.69 -13.37
CA ALA A 257 -8.59 3.87 -12.16
C ALA A 257 -7.18 3.29 -11.92
N LYS A 258 -6.49 2.89 -13.00
CA LYS A 258 -5.10 2.38 -12.93
C LYS A 258 -4.14 3.49 -12.52
N ASP A 259 -4.29 4.69 -13.07
CA ASP A 259 -3.47 5.84 -12.70
C ASP A 259 -3.74 6.25 -11.24
N THR A 260 -4.99 6.22 -10.79
CA THR A 260 -5.37 6.42 -9.39
C THR A 260 -4.68 5.42 -8.47
N ARG A 261 -4.71 4.13 -8.82
CA ARG A 261 -4.01 3.09 -8.04
C ARG A 261 -2.51 3.38 -7.99
N ASN A 262 -1.90 3.76 -9.11
CA ASN A 262 -0.48 4.12 -9.13
C ASN A 262 -0.20 5.32 -8.23
N LEU A 263 -1.06 6.35 -8.24
CA LEU A 263 -0.92 7.49 -7.35
C LEU A 263 -1.00 7.06 -5.87
N LEU A 264 -1.95 6.21 -5.50
CA LEU A 264 -2.06 5.71 -4.12
C LEU A 264 -0.74 5.12 -3.59
N PHE A 265 -0.02 4.34 -4.41
CA PHE A 265 1.19 3.62 -3.98
C PHE A 265 2.51 4.31 -4.33
N HIS A 266 2.51 5.35 -5.18
CA HIS A 266 3.73 5.98 -5.71
C HIS A 266 3.74 7.52 -5.73
N ALA A 267 2.63 8.17 -5.39
CA ALA A 267 2.52 9.63 -5.48
C ALA A 267 3.24 10.38 -4.36
N GLU A 268 3.46 11.66 -4.64
CA GLU A 268 3.63 12.68 -3.63
C GLU A 268 2.31 12.90 -2.88
N ILE A 269 2.42 13.25 -1.61
CA ILE A 269 1.28 13.39 -0.71
C ILE A 269 0.29 14.49 -1.18
N ILE A 270 0.81 15.57 -1.78
CA ILE A 270 0.01 16.74 -2.20
C ILE A 270 -1.05 16.37 -3.25
N PRO A 271 -0.71 15.73 -4.40
CA PRO A 271 -1.71 15.26 -5.35
C PRO A 271 -2.82 14.37 -4.75
N LEU A 272 -2.52 13.58 -3.72
CA LEU A 272 -3.53 12.78 -3.04
C LEU A 272 -4.50 13.67 -2.29
N LEU A 273 -3.99 14.61 -1.48
CA LEU A 273 -4.83 15.56 -0.74
C LEU A 273 -5.72 16.38 -1.68
N ASP A 274 -5.17 16.95 -2.75
CA ASP A 274 -5.88 17.86 -3.64
C ASP A 274 -6.93 17.18 -4.51
N ARG A 275 -6.74 15.88 -4.81
CA ARG A 275 -7.52 15.19 -5.83
C ARG A 275 -8.30 13.98 -5.31
N HIS A 276 -8.23 13.67 -4.02
CA HIS A 276 -8.81 12.44 -3.45
C HIS A 276 -10.25 12.18 -3.88
N GLU A 277 -11.11 13.21 -3.95
CA GLU A 277 -12.48 13.03 -4.42
C GLU A 277 -12.54 12.43 -5.82
N ASN A 278 -11.82 13.01 -6.78
CA ASN A 278 -11.73 12.53 -8.16
C ASN A 278 -11.10 11.14 -8.25
N LEU A 279 -10.17 10.84 -7.34
CA LEU A 279 -9.54 9.52 -7.27
C LEU A 279 -10.54 8.45 -6.82
N PHE A 280 -11.35 8.70 -5.78
CA PHE A 280 -12.46 7.82 -5.42
C PHE A 280 -13.47 7.65 -6.56
N GLU A 281 -13.84 8.74 -7.23
CA GLU A 281 -14.74 8.70 -8.40
C GLU A 281 -14.20 7.82 -9.53
N SER A 282 -12.87 7.72 -9.69
CA SER A 282 -12.29 6.86 -10.73
C SER A 282 -12.61 5.38 -10.52
N TRP A 283 -12.62 4.89 -9.28
CA TRP A 283 -12.97 3.51 -8.95
C TRP A 283 -14.47 3.27 -8.98
N ILE A 284 -15.27 4.24 -8.50
CA ILE A 284 -16.73 4.25 -8.62
C ILE A 284 -17.13 4.11 -10.10
N ALA A 285 -16.54 4.93 -10.97
CA ALA A 285 -16.83 4.92 -12.41
C ALA A 285 -16.51 3.58 -13.08
N VAL A 286 -15.49 2.85 -12.61
CA VAL A 286 -15.22 1.48 -13.10
C VAL A 286 -16.29 0.52 -12.59
N CYS A 287 -16.64 0.58 -11.30
CA CYS A 287 -17.67 -0.27 -10.72
C CYS A 287 -19.04 -0.11 -11.41
N ASP A 288 -19.37 1.12 -11.80
CA ASP A 288 -20.63 1.48 -12.45
C ASP A 288 -20.66 1.21 -13.96
N LEU A 289 -19.59 0.66 -14.54
CA LEU A 289 -19.63 0.23 -15.94
C LEU A 289 -20.67 -0.90 -16.11
N ASP A 290 -21.58 -0.74 -17.07
CA ASP A 290 -22.67 -1.71 -17.36
C ASP A 290 -22.18 -3.12 -17.65
N ILE A 291 -20.93 -3.25 -18.12
CA ILE A 291 -20.30 -4.54 -18.39
C ILE A 291 -19.81 -5.24 -17.12
N LEU A 292 -19.42 -4.48 -16.09
CA LEU A 292 -18.88 -5.01 -14.83
C LEU A 292 -19.99 -5.15 -13.77
N LYS A 293 -20.96 -4.23 -13.73
CA LYS A 293 -22.13 -4.24 -12.82
C LYS A 293 -21.76 -4.40 -11.34
N LEU A 294 -20.66 -3.78 -10.90
CA LEU A 294 -20.15 -3.87 -9.54
C LEU A 294 -20.77 -2.80 -8.63
N PHE A 295 -22.09 -2.61 -8.72
CA PHE A 295 -22.81 -1.50 -8.07
C PHE A 295 -22.71 -1.52 -6.54
N GLU A 296 -22.62 -2.69 -5.92
CA GLU A 296 -22.36 -2.80 -4.47
C GLU A 296 -20.98 -2.23 -4.11
N GLY A 297 -19.97 -2.51 -4.95
CA GLY A 297 -18.62 -1.95 -4.81
C GLY A 297 -18.65 -0.43 -4.90
N SER A 298 -19.36 0.12 -5.89
CA SER A 298 -19.57 1.57 -6.05
C SER A 298 -20.18 2.21 -4.80
N ALA A 299 -21.28 1.65 -4.28
CA ALA A 299 -21.96 2.16 -3.09
C ALA A 299 -21.05 2.15 -1.84
N ARG A 300 -20.28 1.08 -1.64
CA ARG A 300 -19.35 0.95 -0.49
C ARG A 300 -18.14 1.90 -0.62
N ILE A 301 -17.62 2.12 -1.82
CA ILE A 301 -16.55 3.11 -2.07
C ILE A 301 -17.08 4.52 -1.78
N LEU A 302 -18.29 4.85 -2.26
CA LEU A 302 -18.94 6.13 -1.97
C LEU A 302 -19.17 6.37 -0.47
N GLN A 303 -19.55 5.32 0.27
CA GLN A 303 -19.64 5.39 1.73
C GLN A 303 -18.28 5.70 2.37
N THR A 304 -17.21 5.03 1.92
CA THR A 304 -15.83 5.27 2.41
C THR A 304 -15.39 6.71 2.13
N LYS A 305 -15.69 7.24 0.93
CA LYS A 305 -15.45 8.64 0.55
C LYS A 305 -16.18 9.61 1.50
N ARG A 306 -17.46 9.35 1.79
CA ARG A 306 -18.27 10.20 2.70
C ARG A 306 -17.72 10.17 4.14
N GLN A 307 -17.32 9.01 4.63
CA GLN A 307 -16.67 8.89 5.95
C GLN A 307 -15.40 9.72 6.04
N LEU A 308 -14.54 9.65 5.01
CA LEU A 308 -13.34 10.47 4.94
C LEU A 308 -13.68 11.97 4.95
N ALA A 309 -14.67 12.41 4.16
CA ALA A 309 -15.08 13.81 4.14
C ALA A 309 -15.51 14.33 5.52
N THR A 310 -16.27 13.51 6.28
CA THR A 310 -16.64 13.84 7.66
C THR A 310 -15.41 14.00 8.55
N LEU A 311 -14.44 13.08 8.47
CA LEU A 311 -13.20 13.19 9.26
C LEU A 311 -12.36 14.39 8.86
N LEU A 312 -12.19 14.66 7.57
CA LEU A 312 -11.41 15.82 7.11
C LEU A 312 -12.02 17.14 7.58
N SER A 313 -13.35 17.20 7.72
CA SER A 313 -14.07 18.37 8.23
C SER A 313 -13.83 18.65 9.72
N SER A 314 -13.51 17.63 10.53
CA SER A 314 -13.22 17.81 11.95
C SER A 314 -11.79 18.29 12.23
N TYR A 315 -10.87 18.19 11.27
CA TYR A 315 -9.49 18.70 11.39
C TYR A 315 -9.38 20.22 11.16
N GLY A 316 -10.50 20.94 11.05
CA GLY A 316 -10.54 22.39 10.82
C GLY A 316 -11.36 23.17 11.86
N GLN A 317 -11.77 22.51 12.95
CA GLN A 317 -12.40 23.11 14.14
C GLN A 317 -11.38 23.16 15.28
#